data_AF-A0A660NY07-F1
#
_entry.id   AF-A0A660NY07-F1
#
_cell.length_a   1.000
_cell.length_b   1.000
_cell.length_c   1.000
_cell.angle_alpha   90.00
_cell.angle_beta   90.00
_cell.angle_gamma   90.00
#
_symmetry.space_group_name_H-M   'P 1'
#
loop_
_entity.id
_entity.type
_entity.pdbx_description
1 polymer ?
#
loop_
_entity_poly.entity_id
_entity_poly.type
_entity_poly.pdbx_seq_one_letter_code
_entity_poly.pdbx_strand_id
1 'polypeptide(L)'
;IRTSDLTGEFLWLLDEGHCFREQLVKFCHLKSAAKSKKAYNLGSIETFMRIVESGKGVTFIPELAIKQLTDEQKDLVRTFAHPIPTRNIVLLTQKSFIRNSIKQLIIDKIRASVPAEMQQINKTQQAL
;
A
#
# COMPACT_ATOMS: atom_id res chain seq x y z
N ILE A 1 -14.28 -2.18 3.11
CA ILE A 1 -14.26 -2.98 1.86
C ILE A 1 -13.72 -4.37 2.18
N ARG A 2 -14.47 -5.41 1.83
CA ARG A 2 -14.00 -6.80 1.84
C ARG A 2 -13.37 -7.12 0.49
N THR A 3 -12.51 -8.12 0.44
CA THR A 3 -11.90 -8.59 -0.82
C THR A 3 -12.95 -9.05 -1.84
N SER A 4 -14.07 -9.61 -1.38
CA SER A 4 -15.22 -9.98 -2.21
C SER A 4 -15.82 -8.79 -2.98
N ASP A 5 -15.83 -7.61 -2.38
CA ASP A 5 -16.43 -6.40 -2.95
C ASP A 5 -15.59 -5.86 -4.13
N LEU A 6 -14.36 -6.35 -4.33
CA LEU A 6 -13.48 -6.00 -5.45
C LEU A 6 -13.70 -6.89 -6.68
N THR A 7 -14.59 -7.90 -6.58
CA THR A 7 -14.83 -8.83 -7.67
C THR A 7 -15.64 -8.15 -8.77
N GLY A 8 -15.05 -8.01 -9.96
CA GLY A 8 -15.69 -7.36 -11.11
C GLY A 8 -15.38 -5.87 -11.23
N GLU A 9 -14.74 -5.28 -10.23
CA GLU A 9 -14.23 -3.91 -10.28
C GLU A 9 -13.01 -3.78 -11.18
N PHE A 10 -12.85 -2.60 -11.78
CA PHE A 10 -11.66 -2.30 -12.56
C PHE A 10 -10.51 -1.86 -11.63
N LEU A 11 -9.56 -2.76 -11.41
CA LEU A 11 -8.42 -2.54 -10.51
C LEU A 11 -7.21 -1.96 -11.26
N TRP A 12 -6.76 -0.77 -10.84
CA TRP A 12 -5.49 -0.18 -11.24
C TRP A 12 -4.39 -0.63 -10.28
N LEU A 13 -3.41 -1.35 -10.82
CA LEU A 13 -2.27 -1.88 -10.08
C LEU A 13 -0.97 -1.48 -10.76
N LEU A 14 0.07 -1.25 -9.96
CA LEU A 14 1.46 -1.11 -10.42
C LEU A 14 1.89 -2.35 -11.21
N ASP A 15 3.01 -2.23 -11.90
CA ASP A 15 3.57 -3.29 -12.72
C ASP A 15 4.18 -4.44 -11.93
N GLU A 16 4.46 -5.52 -12.66
CA GLU A 16 5.16 -6.67 -12.12
C GLU A 16 6.58 -6.28 -11.69
N GLY A 17 7.06 -6.87 -10.58
CA GLY A 17 8.31 -6.47 -9.93
C GLY A 17 8.14 -5.44 -8.80
N HIS A 18 6.98 -4.79 -8.67
CA HIS A 18 6.67 -3.99 -7.48
C HIS A 18 6.14 -4.89 -6.35
N CYS A 19 6.87 -4.93 -5.23
CA CYS A 19 6.45 -5.70 -4.04
C CYS A 19 5.02 -5.37 -3.58
N PHE A 20 4.60 -4.11 -3.74
CA PHE A 20 3.25 -3.66 -3.39
C PHE A 20 2.16 -4.37 -4.21
N ARG A 21 2.35 -4.55 -5.53
CA ARG A 21 1.44 -5.30 -6.39
C ARG A 21 1.37 -6.75 -5.94
N GLU A 22 2.52 -7.39 -5.76
CA GLU A 22 2.59 -8.82 -5.42
C GLU A 22 1.88 -9.14 -4.11
N GLN A 23 2.07 -8.29 -3.09
CA GLN A 23 1.40 -8.39 -1.80
C GLN A 23 -0.13 -8.32 -1.95
N LEU A 24 -0.63 -7.34 -2.72
CA LEU A 24 -2.06 -7.17 -2.95
C LEU A 24 -2.68 -8.33 -3.72
N VAL A 25 -2.00 -8.83 -4.75
CA VAL A 25 -2.46 -9.98 -5.53
C VAL A 25 -2.56 -11.24 -4.67
N LYS A 26 -1.56 -11.48 -3.81
CA LYS A 26 -1.55 -12.62 -2.88
C LYS A 26 -2.69 -12.52 -1.86
N PHE A 27 -2.84 -11.36 -1.21
CA PHE A 27 -3.81 -11.17 -0.14
C PHE A 27 -5.26 -11.15 -0.63
N CYS A 28 -5.54 -10.40 -1.70
CA CYS A 28 -6.90 -10.26 -2.19
C CYS A 28 -7.37 -11.47 -3.03
N HIS A 29 -6.52 -12.52 -3.15
CA HIS A 29 -6.78 -13.70 -3.98
C HIS A 29 -7.36 -13.35 -5.35
N LEU A 30 -6.78 -12.33 -6.00
CA LEU A 30 -7.26 -11.69 -7.22
C LEU A 30 -7.07 -12.58 -8.47
N LYS A 31 -7.38 -13.88 -8.38
CA LYS A 31 -7.37 -14.84 -9.48
C LYS A 31 -8.33 -14.43 -10.60
N SER A 32 -9.44 -13.76 -10.25
CA SER A 32 -10.44 -13.20 -11.18
C SER A 32 -10.03 -11.86 -11.80
N ALA A 33 -9.04 -11.15 -11.23
CA ALA A 33 -8.54 -9.90 -11.80
C ALA A 33 -7.76 -10.11 -13.10
N ALA A 34 -7.55 -11.34 -13.56
CA ALA A 34 -6.97 -11.64 -14.87
C ALA A 34 -7.68 -10.92 -16.03
N LYS A 35 -8.99 -10.64 -15.93
CA LYS A 35 -9.73 -9.80 -16.88
C LYS A 35 -9.56 -8.29 -16.68
N SER A 36 -9.27 -7.85 -15.45
CA SER A 36 -9.02 -6.45 -15.10
C SER A 36 -7.55 -6.02 -15.25
N LYS A 37 -6.68 -6.92 -15.73
CA LYS A 37 -5.26 -6.67 -15.98
C LYS A 37 -5.06 -5.83 -17.25
N LYS A 38 -5.45 -4.57 -17.24
CA LYS A 38 -4.62 -3.57 -17.91
C LYS A 38 -3.65 -3.06 -16.85
N ALA A 39 -2.59 -3.83 -16.62
CA ALA A 39 -1.39 -3.26 -16.04
C ALA A 39 -1.00 -2.10 -16.96
N TYR A 40 -1.17 -0.88 -16.46
CA TYR A 40 -0.67 0.27 -17.19
C TYR A 40 0.83 0.28 -16.91
N ASN A 41 1.59 -0.28 -17.86
CA ASN A 41 3.01 -0.65 -17.78
C ASN A 41 4.01 0.48 -17.43
N LEU A 42 3.50 1.67 -17.08
CA LEU A 42 4.24 2.91 -16.81
C LEU A 42 3.54 3.82 -15.78
N GLY A 43 2.53 3.31 -15.05
CA GLY A 43 1.74 4.11 -14.11
C GLY A 43 2.35 4.17 -12.71
N SER A 44 2.41 5.36 -12.09
CA SER A 44 2.69 5.48 -10.66
C SER A 44 1.38 5.39 -9.85
N ILE A 45 1.49 5.23 -8.53
CA ILE A 45 0.32 5.30 -7.63
C ILE A 45 -0.41 6.64 -7.83
N GLU A 46 0.34 7.73 -8.02
CA GLU A 46 -0.22 9.06 -8.27
C GLU A 46 -1.05 9.09 -9.56
N THR A 47 -0.55 8.50 -10.65
CA THR A 47 -1.30 8.39 -11.90
C THR A 47 -2.64 7.65 -11.67
N PHE A 48 -2.62 6.55 -10.91
CA PHE A 48 -3.85 5.80 -10.63
C PHE A 48 -4.83 6.58 -9.76
N MET A 49 -4.34 7.35 -8.78
CA MET A 49 -5.20 8.24 -7.99
C MET A 49 -5.95 9.23 -8.87
N ARG A 50 -5.28 9.86 -9.86
CA ARG A 50 -5.94 10.76 -10.83
C ARG A 50 -7.01 10.06 -11.68
N ILE A 51 -6.78 8.80 -12.06
CA ILE A 51 -7.77 8.04 -12.81
C ILE A 51 -9.00 7.72 -11.94
N VAL A 52 -8.78 7.34 -10.67
CA VAL A 52 -9.86 7.09 -9.71
C VAL A 52 -10.65 8.37 -9.40
N GLU A 53 -9.99 9.51 -9.26
CA GLU A 53 -10.62 10.84 -9.13
C GLU A 53 -11.55 11.15 -10.32
N SER A 54 -11.21 10.68 -11.53
CA SER A 54 -12.07 10.80 -12.71
C SER A 54 -13.25 9.81 -12.75
N GLY A 55 -13.47 9.05 -11.67
CA GLY A 55 -14.55 8.06 -11.54
C GLY A 55 -14.31 6.75 -12.27
N LYS A 56 -13.05 6.41 -12.58
CA LYS A 56 -12.71 5.22 -13.39
C LYS A 56 -11.99 4.18 -12.55
N GLY A 57 -12.72 3.19 -12.05
CA GLY A 57 -12.15 2.04 -11.33
C GLY A 57 -11.62 2.40 -9.95
N VAL A 58 -10.77 1.53 -9.40
CA VAL A 58 -10.23 1.65 -8.04
C VAL A 58 -8.74 1.32 -7.99
N THR A 59 -8.03 1.84 -7.00
CA THR A 59 -6.63 1.52 -6.75
C THR A 59 -6.35 1.37 -5.25
N PHE A 60 -5.16 0.89 -4.90
CA PHE A 60 -4.72 0.76 -3.53
C PHE A 60 -3.64 1.80 -3.24
N ILE A 61 -3.74 2.47 -2.09
CA ILE A 61 -2.74 3.42 -1.63
C ILE A 61 -2.20 3.01 -0.25
N PRO A 62 -0.93 3.28 0.06
CA PRO A 62 -0.41 3.13 1.42
C PRO A 62 -1.11 4.09 2.39
N GLU A 63 -1.28 3.67 3.64
CA GLU A 63 -1.93 4.49 4.67
C GLU A 63 -1.30 5.87 4.84
N LEU A 64 0.04 5.97 4.77
CA LEU A 64 0.76 7.24 4.88
C LEU A 64 0.41 8.24 3.75
N ALA A 65 -0.03 7.76 2.59
CA ALA A 65 -0.44 8.62 1.48
C ALA A 65 -1.72 9.40 1.80
N ILE A 66 -2.57 8.89 2.69
CA ILE A 66 -3.83 9.56 3.11
C ILE A 66 -3.54 10.95 3.69
N LYS A 67 -2.39 11.12 4.36
CA LYS A 67 -1.98 12.41 4.94
C LYS A 67 -1.68 13.49 3.91
N GLN A 68 -1.45 13.11 2.66
CA GLN A 68 -1.13 14.03 1.56
C GLN A 68 -2.37 14.36 0.71
N LEU A 69 -3.53 13.76 1.02
CA LEU A 69 -4.75 13.96 0.28
C LEU A 69 -5.48 15.23 0.69
N THR A 70 -6.13 15.88 -0.28
CA THR A 70 -7.15 16.89 -0.05
C THR A 70 -8.38 16.27 0.61
N ASP A 71 -9.28 17.10 1.17
CA ASP A 71 -10.49 16.58 1.81
C ASP A 71 -11.43 15.89 0.79
N GLU A 72 -11.54 16.43 -0.42
CA GLU A 72 -12.27 15.81 -1.53
C GLU A 72 -11.71 14.43 -1.91
N GLN A 73 -10.37 14.28 -1.93
CA GLN A 73 -9.72 12.99 -2.20
C GLN A 73 -9.96 11.99 -1.07
N LYS A 74 -10.04 12.43 0.18
CA LYS A 74 -10.33 11.56 1.34
C LYS A 74 -11.73 10.96 1.25
N ASP A 75 -12.69 11.65 0.64
CA ASP A 75 -14.05 11.14 0.43
C ASP A 75 -14.10 9.91 -0.48
N LEU A 76 -13.06 9.66 -1.28
CA LEU A 76 -12.90 8.46 -2.11
C LEU A 76 -12.21 7.31 -1.36
N VAL A 77 -11.57 7.58 -0.23
CA VAL A 77 -10.81 6.57 0.52
C VAL A 77 -11.77 5.63 1.24
N ARG A 78 -11.53 4.33 1.10
CA ARG A 78 -12.26 3.28 1.83
C ARG A 78 -11.27 2.33 2.49
N THR A 79 -11.43 2.10 3.78
CA THR A 79 -10.61 1.14 4.53
C THR A 79 -11.08 -0.29 4.31
N PHE A 80 -10.16 -1.24 4.45
CA PHE A 80 -10.50 -2.66 4.43
C PHE A 80 -11.29 -3.06 5.69
N ALA A 81 -12.15 -4.05 5.53
CA ALA A 81 -12.74 -4.74 6.67
C ALA A 81 -11.68 -5.59 7.39
N HIS A 82 -11.90 -5.90 8.66
CA HIS A 82 -10.99 -6.75 9.42
C HIS A 82 -10.85 -8.15 8.80
N PRO A 83 -9.63 -8.70 8.71
CA PRO A 83 -8.35 -8.08 9.09
C PRO A 83 -7.83 -7.10 8.03
N ILE A 84 -7.27 -5.96 8.48
CA ILE A 84 -6.75 -4.92 7.58
C ILE A 84 -5.37 -5.32 7.05
N PRO A 85 -5.17 -5.46 5.73
CA PRO A 85 -3.87 -5.77 5.16
C PRO A 85 -2.87 -4.65 5.43
N THR A 86 -1.75 -4.99 6.06
CA THR A 86 -0.72 -4.04 6.49
C THR A 86 0.64 -4.53 6.01
N ARG A 87 1.48 -3.62 5.51
CA ARG A 87 2.85 -3.98 5.08
C ARG A 87 3.88 -3.52 6.11
N ASN A 88 4.88 -4.36 6.36
CA ASN A 88 6.03 -3.98 7.18
C ASN A 88 7.06 -3.23 6.35
N ILE A 89 7.46 -2.04 6.81
CA ILE A 89 8.57 -1.29 6.25
C ILE A 89 9.81 -1.58 7.10
N VAL A 90 10.87 -2.08 6.45
CA VAL A 90 12.08 -2.53 7.14
C VAL A 90 13.32 -1.86 6.54
N LEU A 91 14.28 -1.53 7.39
CA LEU A 91 15.63 -1.15 6.98
C LEU A 91 16.48 -2.42 6.91
N LEU A 92 16.98 -2.74 5.72
CA LEU A 92 17.88 -3.87 5.50
C LEU A 92 19.32 -3.37 5.37
N THR A 93 20.24 -4.06 6.05
CA THR A 93 21.69 -3.83 5.92
C THR A 93 22.38 -5.17 5.67
N GLN A 94 23.58 -5.13 5.08
CA GLN A 94 24.43 -6.32 5.01
C GLN A 94 24.80 -6.82 6.42
N LYS A 95 25.05 -8.13 6.56
CA LYS A 95 25.46 -8.74 7.84
C LYS A 95 26.74 -8.12 8.40
N SER A 96 27.66 -7.71 7.53
CA SER A 96 28.95 -7.10 7.86
C SER A 96 28.87 -5.58 8.09
N PHE A 97 27.68 -4.99 8.13
CA PHE A 97 27.53 -3.54 8.30
C PHE A 97 27.91 -3.10 9.71
N ILE A 98 29.10 -2.49 9.87
CA ILE A 98 29.67 -2.13 11.17
C ILE A 98 29.22 -0.76 11.73
N ARG A 99 28.65 0.13 10.91
CA ARG A 99 28.33 1.51 11.30
C ARG A 99 27.01 1.59 12.09
N ASN A 100 26.98 0.91 13.25
CA ASN A 100 25.78 0.76 14.07
C ASN A 100 25.18 2.11 14.52
N SER A 101 26.01 3.11 14.83
CA SER A 101 25.53 4.45 15.20
C SER A 101 24.75 5.12 14.07
N ILE A 102 25.22 4.99 12.83
CA ILE A 102 24.51 5.54 11.65
C ILE A 102 23.22 4.76 11.39
N LYS A 103 23.26 3.43 11.48
CA LYS A 103 22.07 2.58 11.36
C LYS A 103 21.00 3.02 12.35
N GLN A 104 21.37 3.20 13.61
CA GLN A 104 20.43 3.59 14.66
C GLN A 104 19.88 5.00 14.42
N LEU A 105 20.75 5.96 14.08
CA LEU A 105 20.33 7.33 13.75
C LEU A 105 19.28 7.38 12.63
N ILE A 106 19.48 6.60 11.56
CA ILE A 106 18.53 6.51 10.46
C ILE A 106 17.19 5.92 10.93
N ILE A 107 17.23 4.82 11.70
CA ILE A 107 16.03 4.18 12.25
C ILE A 107 15.24 5.18 13.11
N ASP A 108 15.92 5.90 14.00
CA ASP A 108 15.28 6.84 14.91
C ASP A 108 14.65 8.01 14.15
N LYS A 109 15.34 8.54 13.13
CA LYS A 109 14.80 9.61 12.29
C LYS A 109 13.60 9.18 11.45
N ILE A 110 13.64 7.97 10.87
CA ILE A 110 12.49 7.42 10.15
C ILE A 110 11.30 7.22 11.09
N ARG A 111 11.52 6.61 12.27
CA ARG A 111 10.46 6.37 13.27
C ARG A 111 9.84 7.67 13.79
N ALA A 112 10.66 8.69 14.05
CA ALA A 112 10.19 10.00 14.47
C ALA A 112 9.37 10.74 13.37
N SER A 113 9.53 10.35 12.11
CA SER A 113 8.83 10.95 10.98
C SER A 113 7.51 10.24 10.63
N VAL A 114 7.17 9.15 11.31
CA VAL A 114 5.92 8.41 11.11
C VAL A 114 5.05 8.44 12.38
N PRO A 115 3.71 8.44 12.26
CA PRO A 115 2.82 8.39 13.41
C PRO A 115 3.11 7.22 14.35
N ALA A 116 3.00 7.43 15.65
CA ALA A 116 3.29 6.41 16.68
C ALA A 116 2.44 5.14 16.49
N GLU A 117 1.19 5.31 16.08
CA GLU A 117 0.23 4.24 15.77
C GLU A 117 0.65 3.35 14.58
N MET A 118 1.57 3.79 13.72
CA MET A 118 2.13 2.99 12.63
C MET A 118 3.41 2.22 13.02
N GLN A 119 3.91 2.38 14.25
CA GLN A 119 5.15 1.75 14.69
C GLN A 119 4.96 0.30 15.18
N GLN A 120 3.72 -0.13 15.41
CA GLN A 120 3.38 -1.48 15.85
C GLN A 120 2.15 -1.99 15.10
N ILE A 121 2.11 -3.31 14.84
CA ILE A 121 0.95 -3.96 14.25
C ILE A 121 -0.06 -4.26 15.36
N ASN A 122 -1.30 -3.80 15.16
CA ASN A 122 -2.42 -4.05 16.05
C ASN A 122 -3.11 -5.39 15.74
N LYS A 123 -3.91 -5.91 16.69
CA LYS A 123 -4.66 -7.18 16.54
C LYS A 123 -5.63 -7.20 15.35
N THR A 124 -6.04 -6.03 14.88
CA THR A 124 -6.95 -5.81 13.76
C THR A 124 -6.26 -5.85 12.40
N GLN A 125 -4.93 -5.81 12.38
CA GLN A 125 -4.09 -5.76 11.20
C GLN A 125 -3.47 -7.13 10.90
N GLN A 126 -3.39 -7.47 9.62
CA GLN A 126 -2.71 -8.67 9.15
C GLN A 126 -1.55 -8.27 8.24
N ALA A 127 -0.35 -8.79 8.53
CA ALA A 127 0.82 -8.56 7.71
C ALA A 127 0.66 -9.21 6.32
N LEU A 128 0.99 -8.44 5.28
CA LEU A 128 1.03 -8.84 3.86
C LEU A 128 2.30 -9.62 3.47
#